data_AF-A0A4Q3C694-F1
#
_entry.id   AF-A0A4Q3C694-F1
#
_cell.length_a   1.000
_cell.length_b   1.000
_cell.length_c   1.000
_cell.angle_alpha   90.00
_cell.angle_beta   90.00
_cell.angle_gamma   90.00
#
_symmetry.space_group_name_H-M   'P 1'
#
loop_
_entity.id
_entity.type
_entity.pdbx_description
1 polymer ?
#
loop_
_entity_poly.entity_id
_entity_poly.type
_entity_poly.pdbx_seq_one_letter_code
_entity_poly.pdbx_strand_id
1 'polypeptide(L)'
;VYGGVRRYDENDLRRLRFIRSAQAAGFTLEQIAELLALDATDDRARARELASERIAALDARIAEMTRARDSLRKLARECGGGGAGPCPILAAFDHN
;
A
#
# COMPACT_ATOMS: atom_id res chain seq x y z
N VAL A 1 -13.27 2.49 -39.68
CA VAL A 1 -12.34 1.56 -38.99
C VAL A 1 -13.15 0.80 -37.95
N TYR A 2 -13.47 -0.47 -38.22
CA TYR A 2 -14.24 -1.28 -37.27
C TYR A 2 -13.42 -1.43 -35.98
N GLY A 3 -13.94 -0.90 -34.88
CA GLY A 3 -13.33 -1.04 -33.56
C GLY A 3 -13.20 -2.53 -33.22
N GLY A 4 -11.96 -2.98 -33.03
CA GLY A 4 -11.68 -4.36 -32.63
C GLY A 4 -12.14 -4.61 -31.20
N VAL A 5 -13.20 -5.39 -31.03
CA VAL A 5 -13.63 -5.86 -29.70
C VAL A 5 -12.56 -6.81 -29.17
N ARG A 6 -11.98 -6.48 -28.02
CA ARG A 6 -11.06 -7.38 -27.31
C ARG A 6 -11.86 -8.58 -26.80
N ARG A 7 -11.50 -9.78 -27.27
CA ARG A 7 -12.05 -11.04 -26.77
C ARG A 7 -11.08 -11.57 -25.73
N TYR A 8 -11.61 -11.86 -24.54
CA TYR A 8 -10.86 -12.39 -23.42
C TYR A 8 -11.31 -13.81 -23.15
N ASP A 9 -10.36 -14.68 -22.82
CA ASP A 9 -10.64 -16.06 -22.44
C ASP A 9 -10.52 -16.26 -20.91
N GLU A 10 -10.72 -17.50 -20.45
CA GLU A 10 -10.58 -17.85 -19.03
C GLU A 10 -9.17 -17.64 -18.48
N ASN A 11 -8.14 -17.68 -19.34
CA ASN A 11 -6.77 -17.44 -18.95
C ASN A 11 -6.55 -15.95 -18.66
N ASP A 12 -7.10 -15.08 -19.50
CA ASP A 12 -7.10 -13.63 -19.27
C ASP A 12 -7.81 -13.26 -17.96
N LEU A 13 -8.94 -13.92 -17.65
CA LEU A 13 -9.65 -13.73 -16.39
C LEU A 13 -8.86 -14.21 -15.17
N ARG A 14 -8.11 -15.30 -15.28
CA ARG A 14 -7.19 -15.75 -14.22
C ARG A 14 -6.07 -14.74 -14.00
N ARG A 15 -5.45 -14.26 -15.08
CA ARG A 15 -4.39 -13.25 -15.02
C ARG A 15 -4.87 -11.94 -14.38
N LEU A 16 -6.05 -11.46 -14.73
CA LEU A 16 -6.64 -10.26 -14.13
C LEU A 16 -6.93 -10.44 -12.63
N ARG A 17 -7.42 -11.62 -12.22
CA ARG A 17 -7.61 -11.94 -10.80
C ARG A 17 -6.29 -11.95 -10.04
N PHE A 18 -5.24 -12.54 -10.63
CA PHE A 18 -3.89 -12.53 -10.05
C PHE A 18 -3.38 -11.10 -9.84
N ILE A 19 -3.45 -10.26 -10.90
CA ILE A 19 -3.02 -8.86 -10.85
C ILE A 19 -3.78 -8.11 -9.75
N ARG A 20 -5.11 -8.27 -9.69
CA ARG A 20 -5.94 -7.60 -8.68
C ARG A 20 -5.57 -8.01 -7.25
N SER A 21 -5.33 -9.30 -7.02
CA SER A 21 -4.91 -9.80 -5.71
C SER A 21 -3.53 -9.27 -5.31
N ALA A 22 -2.58 -9.24 -6.26
CA ALA A 22 -1.24 -8.70 -6.01
C ALA A 22 -1.26 -7.19 -5.73
N GLN A 23 -2.10 -6.42 -6.45
CA GLN A 23 -2.34 -5.00 -6.15
C GLN A 23 -2.92 -4.81 -4.75
N ALA A 24 -3.87 -5.65 -4.32
CA ALA A 24 -4.45 -5.59 -2.99
C ALA A 24 -3.43 -5.93 -1.88
N ALA A 25 -2.48 -6.82 -2.17
CA ALA A 25 -1.33 -7.09 -1.30
C ALA A 25 -0.27 -5.98 -1.32
N GLY A 26 -0.49 -4.93 -2.13
CA GLY A 26 0.33 -3.75 -2.17
C GLY A 26 1.50 -3.83 -3.14
N PHE A 27 1.61 -4.85 -4.01
CA PHE A 27 2.66 -4.90 -5.03
C PHE A 27 2.54 -3.77 -6.06
N THR A 28 3.66 -3.23 -6.54
CA THR A 28 3.68 -2.27 -7.64
C THR A 28 3.48 -2.99 -8.96
N LEU A 29 3.12 -2.25 -10.01
CA LEU A 29 2.90 -2.83 -11.34
C LEU A 29 4.16 -3.53 -11.88
N GLU A 30 5.35 -3.01 -11.57
CA GLU A 30 6.63 -3.61 -11.95
C GLU A 30 6.82 -4.97 -11.28
N GLN A 31 6.58 -5.07 -9.97
CA GLN A 31 6.70 -6.33 -9.24
C GLN A 31 5.62 -7.34 -9.66
N ILE A 32 4.42 -6.88 -10.00
CA ILE A 32 3.37 -7.76 -10.52
C ILE A 32 3.76 -8.32 -11.89
N ALA A 33 4.36 -7.50 -12.76
CA ALA A 33 4.87 -7.97 -14.05
C ALA A 33 5.97 -9.02 -13.85
N GLU A 34 6.86 -8.81 -12.88
CA GLU A 34 7.90 -9.78 -12.52
C GLU A 34 7.29 -11.09 -11.98
N LEU A 35 6.34 -11.01 -11.03
CA LEU A 35 5.65 -12.18 -10.50
C LEU A 35 4.94 -12.99 -11.60
N LEU A 36 4.32 -12.32 -12.57
CA LEU A 36 3.70 -12.97 -13.73
C LEU A 36 4.72 -13.67 -14.64
N ALA A 37 5.95 -13.14 -14.74
CA ALA A 37 7.02 -13.77 -15.49
C ALA A 37 7.58 -15.00 -14.74
N LEU A 38 7.69 -14.92 -13.42
CA LEU A 38 8.20 -16.01 -12.57
C LEU A 38 7.24 -17.20 -12.48
N ASP A 39 5.92 -16.96 -12.58
CA ASP A 39 4.91 -18.02 -12.66
C ASP A 39 5.14 -18.93 -13.88
N ALA A 40 5.65 -18.36 -14.99
CA ALA A 40 5.99 -19.14 -16.18
C ALA A 40 7.27 -19.96 -16.04
N THR A 41 8.15 -19.63 -15.09
CA THR A 41 9.46 -20.28 -14.89
C THR A 41 9.56 -21.11 -13.60
N ASP A 42 8.48 -21.19 -12.79
CA ASP A 42 8.42 -21.82 -11.45
C ASP A 42 9.56 -21.39 -10.50
N ASP A 43 10.02 -20.13 -10.64
CA ASP A 43 11.10 -19.58 -9.80
C ASP A 43 10.54 -19.05 -8.47
N ARG A 44 10.38 -19.99 -7.54
CA ARG A 44 9.86 -19.74 -6.20
C ARG A 44 10.80 -18.95 -5.31
N ALA A 45 12.12 -19.03 -5.56
CA ALA A 45 13.11 -18.31 -4.77
C ALA A 45 12.95 -16.81 -4.99
N ARG A 46 12.91 -16.39 -6.25
CA ARG A 46 12.74 -14.97 -6.60
C ARG A 46 11.37 -14.42 -6.18
N ALA A 47 10.30 -15.21 -6.34
CA ALA A 47 8.97 -14.81 -5.88
C ALA A 47 8.94 -14.56 -4.36
N ARG A 48 9.68 -15.36 -3.59
CA ARG A 48 9.81 -15.19 -2.14
C ARG A 48 10.58 -13.93 -1.78
N GLU A 49 11.66 -13.61 -2.50
CA GLU A 49 12.43 -12.37 -2.31
C GLU A 49 11.55 -11.13 -2.53
N LEU A 50 10.80 -11.08 -3.65
CA LEU A 50 9.87 -9.98 -3.94
C LEU A 50 8.82 -9.80 -2.84
N ALA A 51 8.29 -10.91 -2.32
CA ALA A 51 7.35 -10.87 -1.21
C ALA A 51 8.00 -10.31 0.06
N SER A 52 9.23 -10.73 0.39
CA SER A 52 9.98 -10.22 1.53
C SER A 52 10.31 -8.73 1.42
N GLU A 53 10.73 -8.26 0.23
CA GLU A 53 10.95 -6.84 -0.05
C GLU A 53 9.66 -6.03 0.14
N ARG A 54 8.53 -6.54 -0.36
CA ARG A 54 7.22 -5.90 -0.21
C ARG A 54 6.77 -5.84 1.25
N ILE A 55 6.97 -6.91 2.02
CA ILE A 55 6.68 -6.93 3.46
C ILE A 55 7.48 -5.85 4.18
N ALA A 56 8.79 -5.77 3.93
CA ALA A 56 9.65 -4.77 4.57
C ALA A 56 9.21 -3.33 4.27
N ALA A 57 8.80 -3.05 3.02
CA ALA A 57 8.28 -1.74 2.64
C ALA A 57 6.94 -1.41 3.33
N LEU A 58 6.04 -2.39 3.45
CA LEU A 58 4.77 -2.23 4.17
C LEU A 58 5.01 -1.98 5.65
N ASP A 59 5.91 -2.72 6.28
CA ASP A 59 6.25 -2.55 7.71
C ASP A 59 6.81 -1.15 7.99
N ALA A 60 7.68 -0.64 7.11
CA ALA A 60 8.19 0.72 7.23
C ALA A 60 7.06 1.76 7.15
N ARG A 61 6.12 1.59 6.21
CA ARG A 61 4.96 2.49 6.07
C ARG A 61 4.01 2.39 7.25
N ILE A 62 3.77 1.19 7.78
CA ILE A 62 2.95 0.98 8.99
C ILE A 62 3.59 1.67 10.19
N ALA A 63 4.92 1.58 10.35
CA ALA A 63 5.63 2.24 11.43
C ALA A 63 5.50 3.78 11.33
N GLU A 64 5.66 4.34 10.14
CA GLU A 64 5.47 5.78 9.88
C GLU A 64 4.04 6.23 10.21
N MET A 65 3.03 5.54 9.68
CA MET A 65 1.62 5.86 9.92
C MET A 65 1.23 5.68 11.39
N THR A 66 1.81 4.69 12.07
CA THR A 66 1.60 4.47 13.50
C THR A 66 2.14 5.63 14.33
N ARG A 67 3.36 6.11 14.03
CA ARG A 67 3.93 7.29 14.69
C ARG A 67 3.06 8.53 14.48
N ALA A 68 2.64 8.79 13.23
CA ALA A 68 1.78 9.92 12.91
C ALA A 68 0.44 9.85 13.66
N ARG A 69 -0.21 8.69 13.65
CA ARG A 69 -1.45 8.42 14.40
C ARG A 69 -1.25 8.66 15.90
N ASP A 70 -0.15 8.17 16.46
CA ASP A 70 0.10 8.28 17.90
C ASP A 70 0.36 9.74 18.32
N SER A 71 1.07 10.51 17.50
CA SER A 71 1.22 11.96 17.67
C SER A 71 -0.13 12.69 17.63
N LEU A 72 -0.96 12.42 16.61
CA LEU A 72 -2.30 13.01 16.50
C LEU A 72 -3.20 12.64 17.68
N ARG A 73 -3.12 11.39 18.15
CA ARG A 73 -3.85 10.90 19.32
C ARG A 73 -3.44 11.63 20.60
N LYS A 74 -2.14 11.96 20.75
CA LYS A 74 -1.65 12.76 21.89
C LYS A 74 -2.23 14.19 21.83
N LEU A 75 -2.12 14.85 20.68
CA LEU A 75 -2.65 16.21 20.49
C LEU A 75 -4.17 16.27 20.71
N ALA A 76 -4.91 15.27 20.24
CA ALA A 76 -6.36 15.19 20.46
C ALA A 76 -6.74 15.04 21.94
N ARG A 77 -5.97 14.25 22.71
CA ARG A 77 -6.18 14.11 24.16
C ARG A 77 -5.91 15.42 24.90
N GLU A 78 -4.83 16.11 24.55
CA GLU A 78 -4.46 17.40 25.15
C GLU A 78 -5.52 18.48 24.84
N CYS A 79 -6.08 18.47 23.62
CA CYS A 79 -7.16 19.38 23.23
C CYS A 79 -8.48 19.12 24.00
N GLY A 80 -8.83 17.86 24.27
CA GLY A 80 -10.07 17.49 24.96
C GLY A 80 -10.09 17.80 26.47
N GLY A 81 -8.96 18.20 27.05
CA GLY A 81 -8.79 18.44 28.49
C GLY A 81 -9.34 19.77 29.02
N GLY A 82 -9.95 20.61 28.18
CA GLY A 82 -10.66 21.82 28.62
C GLY A 82 -9.80 22.92 29.27
N GLY A 83 -8.48 22.88 29.11
CA GLY A 83 -7.58 23.93 29.58
C GLY A 83 -7.79 25.23 28.80
N ALA A 84 -7.84 26.36 29.50
CA ALA A 84 -7.86 27.68 28.86
C ALA A 84 -6.54 27.91 28.10
N GLY A 85 -6.59 28.06 26.77
CA GLY A 85 -5.41 28.26 25.92
C GLY A 85 -5.66 27.96 24.44
N PRO A 86 -4.67 28.20 23.56
CA PRO A 86 -4.77 27.85 22.15
C PRO A 86 -4.86 26.33 21.96
N CYS A 87 -5.60 25.90 20.93
CA CYS A 87 -5.77 24.48 20.61
C CYS A 87 -4.39 23.82 20.35
N PRO A 88 -4.00 22.78 21.12
CA PRO A 88 -2.71 22.09 20.97
C PRO A 88 -2.49 21.53 19.56
N ILE A 89 -3.57 21.10 18.89
CA ILE A 89 -3.51 20.60 17.51
C ILE A 89 -3.07 21.71 16.56
N LEU A 90 -3.71 22.89 16.65
CA LEU A 90 -3.37 24.02 15.76
C LEU A 90 -1.97 24.55 16.08
N ALA A 91 -1.63 24.69 17.36
CA ALA A 91 -0.32 25.15 17.81
C ALA A 91 0.83 24.25 17.33
N ALA A 92 0.61 22.93 17.22
CA ALA A 92 1.61 21.99 16.71
C ALA A 92 1.93 22.16 15.21
N PHE A 93 1.06 22.84 14.46
CA PHE A 93 1.23 23.09 13.02
C PHE A 93 1.40 24.58 12.67
N ASP A 94 1.36 25.49 13.65
CA ASP A 94 1.42 26.95 13.47
C ASP A 94 2.86 27.51 13.41
N HIS A 95 3.84 26.66 13.05
CA HIS A 95 5.22 27.08 12.81
C HIS A 95 5.47 27.25 11.32
N ASN A 96 4.96 28.36 10.78
CA ASN A 96 5.43 28.98 9.53
C ASN A 96 5.35 30.51 9.65
#